data_AF-U3U617-F1
#
_entry.id   AF-U3U617-F1
#
_cell.length_a   1.000
_cell.length_b   1.000
_cell.length_c   1.000
_cell.angle_alpha   90.00
_cell.angle_beta   90.00
_cell.angle_gamma   90.00
#
_symmetry.space_group_name_H-M   'P 1'
#
loop_
_entity.id
_entity.type
_entity.pdbx_description
1 polymer ?
#
loop_
_entity_poly.entity_id
_entity_poly.type
_entity_poly.pdbx_seq_one_letter_code
_entity_poly.pdbx_strand_id
1 'polypeptide(L)' 'MVRLQGVSRRFGQTQALRNVSLTVQKGEILGLIGRSGAGK' A
#
# COMPACT_ATOMS: atom_id res chain seq x y z
N MET A 1 -5.99 -4.51 14.65
CA MET A 1 -5.05 -3.49 14.15
C MET A 1 -4.13 -4.17 13.15
N VAL A 2 -4.06 -3.65 11.93
CA VAL A 2 -3.14 -4.12 10.89
C VAL A 2 -2.16 -2.99 10.61
N ARG A 3 -0.87 -3.31 10.45
CA ARG A 3 0.17 -2.32 10.22
C ARG A 3 1.14 -2.77 9.14
N LEU A 4 1.38 -1.88 8.18
CA LEU A 4 2.42 -1.96 7.16
C LEU A 4 3.47 -0.91 7.48
N GLN A 5 4.74 -1.28 7.41
CA GLN A 5 5.87 -0.37 7.67
C GLN A 5 6.88 -0.46 6.55
N GLY A 6 7.15 0.68 5.92
CA GLY A 6 8.21 0.84 4.93
C GLY A 6 8.14 -0.14 3.75
N VAL A 7 6.93 -0.59 3.40
CA VAL A 7 6.73 -1.61 2.39
C VAL A 7 7.16 -1.08 1.04
N SER A 8 8.10 -1.80 0.42
CA SER A 8 8.59 -1.55 -0.92
C SER A 8 8.43 -2.81 -1.75
N ARG A 9 7.92 -2.67 -2.97
CA ARG A 9 7.70 -3.80 -3.89
C ARG A 9 7.97 -3.37 -5.32
N ARG A 10 8.63 -4.27 -6.06
CA ARG A 10 8.93 -4.12 -7.48
C ARG A 10 8.40 -5.33 -8.23
N PHE A 11 7.88 -5.11 -9.44
CA PHE A 11 7.54 -6.15 -10.40
C PHE A 11 8.30 -5.87 -11.69
N GLY A 12 9.30 -6.71 -12.01
CA GLY A 12 10.22 -6.44 -13.11
C GLY A 12 10.95 -5.11 -12.92
N GLN A 13 10.79 -4.19 -13.88
CA GLN A 13 11.35 -2.84 -13.80
C GLN A 13 10.46 -1.83 -13.07
N THR A 14 9.20 -2.18 -12.76
CA THR A 14 8.22 -1.26 -12.19
C THR A 14 8.26 -1.26 -10.67
N GLN A 15 8.60 -0.11 -10.06
CA GLN A 15 8.49 0.09 -8.62
C GLN A 15 7.01 0.31 -8.23
N ALA A 16 6.32 -0.75 -7.84
CA ALA A 16 4.90 -0.70 -7.48
C ALA A 16 4.64 -0.02 -6.11
N LEU A 17 5.48 -0.27 -5.12
CA LEU A 17 5.40 0.38 -3.80
C LEU A 17 6.77 0.92 -3.42
N ARG A 18 6.86 2.17 -2.93
CA ARG A 18 8.11 2.78 -2.47
C ARG A 18 7.95 3.29 -1.04
N ASN A 19 8.50 2.54 -0.08
CA ASN A 19 8.54 2.88 1.35
C ASN A 19 7.17 3.26 1.95
N VAL A 20 6.13 2.49 1.64
CA VAL A 20 4.75 2.78 2.04
C VAL A 20 4.48 2.26 3.45
N SER A 21 3.91 3.11 4.31
CA SER A 21 3.45 2.73 5.65
C SER A 21 1.97 3.04 5.79
N LEU A 22 1.23 2.12 6.42
CA LEU A 22 -0.21 2.20 6.60
C LEU A 22 -0.56 1.56 7.94
N THR A 23 -1.51 2.13 8.68
CA THR A 23 -2.11 1.48 9.84
C THR A 23 -3.63 1.49 9.68
N VAL A 24 -4.28 0.36 9.93
CA VAL A 24 -5.74 0.23 9.93
C VAL A 24 -6.18 -0.25 11.31
N GLN A 25 -7.03 0.53 11.96
CA GLN A 25 -7.53 0.24 13.29
C GLN A 25 -8.71 -0.74 13.26
N LYS A 26 -9.05 -1.30 14.42
CA LYS A 26 -10.21 -2.20 14.52
C LYS A 26 -11.49 -1.39 14.26
N GLY A 27 -12.33 -1.86 13.33
CA GLY A 27 -13.58 -1.20 12.95
C GLY A 27 -13.43 -0.09 11.91
N GLU A 28 -12.21 0.19 11.45
CA GLU A 28 -11.95 1.15 10.39
C GLU A 28 -12.17 0.52 9.01
N ILE A 29 -12.83 1.25 8.11
CA ILE A 29 -12.98 0.86 6.69
C ILE A 29 -12.04 1.73 5.86
N LEU A 30 -11.08 1.10 5.19
CA LEU A 30 -10.13 1.77 4.31
C LEU A 30 -10.40 1.41 2.85
N GLY A 31 -10.55 2.43 2.00
CA GLY A 31 -10.57 2.29 0.55
C GLY A 31 -9.29 2.84 -0.09
N LEU A 32 -8.67 2.06 -0.98
CA LEU A 32 -7.54 2.52 -1.80
C LEU A 32 -8.05 2.85 -3.21
N ILE A 33 -7.83 4.09 -3.68
CA ILE A 33 -8.32 4.57 -5.00
C ILE A 33 -7.20 5.13 -5.88
N GLY A 34 -7.36 5.01 -7.20
CA GLY A 34 -6.41 5.51 -8.19
C GLY A 34 -6.40 4.70 -9.49
N ARG A 35 -5.57 5.13 -10.46
CA ARG A 35 -5.44 4.47 -11.78
C ARG A 35 -4.87 3.05 -11.69
N SER A 36 -5.06 2.24 -12.73
CA SER A 36 -4.42 0.91 -12.84
C SER A 36 -2.89 1.06 -12.75
N GLY A 37 -2.24 0.15 -12.03
CA GLY A 37 -0.79 0.16 -11.81
C GLY A 37 -0.27 1.15 -10.75
N ALA A 38 -1.15 1.90 -10.06
CA ALA A 38 -0.71 2.91 -9.07
C ALA A 38 -0.19 2.34 -7.73
N GLY A 39 -0.13 1.01 -7.56
CA GLY A 39 0.33 0.40 -6.30
C GLY A 39 -0.71 0.41 -5.18
N LYS A 40 -1.99 0.27 -5.55
CA LYS A 40 -3.05 -0.04 -4.58
C LYS A 40 -3.03 -1.51 -4.22
#